data_AF-A0A2R3MY31-F1
#
_entry.id   AF-A0A2R3MY31-F1
#
_cell.length_a   1.000
_cell.length_b   1.000
_cell.length_c   1.000
_cell.angle_alpha   90.00
_cell.angle_beta   90.00
_cell.angle_gamma   90.00
#
_symmetry.space_group_name_H-M   'P 1'
#
loop_
_entity.id
_entity.type
_entity.pdbx_description
1 polymer ?
#
loop_
_entity_poly.entity_id
_entity_poly.type
_entity_poly.pdbx_seq_one_letter_code
_entity_poly.pdbx_strand_id
1 'polypeptide(L)'
;MLYEKKINTEFRACMSITADVNDILEESGVQEGFCVISVPHTTAGLAITSFWDPRGLADLMDEIDRNIPTRVSYKHQDSPYDASGHVKSALMGSSATLIIHGGKLVLGSSQGLVFVEFDGPRPRKFLVEIIEKPMCIEKENIQTVYMGMHDITKGVCDVIARSGVKDGICHISMLHSTAGLLLAPRNPQAAKDIMTDIERMVPTRVDFKHRETASDAGGHVKTALTDSQLTLTIQDGQLMLGEEQAVVFAEYDGPRPRNYFVAVYTD
;
A
#
# COMPACT_ATOMS: atom_id res chain seq x y z
N MET A 1 -0.70 17.79 -12.80
CA MET A 1 -1.62 18.77 -12.16
C MET A 1 -1.58 18.54 -10.68
N LEU A 2 -1.39 19.57 -9.84
CA LEU A 2 -1.28 19.42 -8.39
C LEU A 2 -2.47 20.07 -7.69
N TYR A 3 -3.11 19.30 -6.81
CA TYR A 3 -4.27 19.70 -6.03
C TYR A 3 -3.94 19.59 -4.53
N GLU A 4 -4.50 20.48 -3.72
CA GLU A 4 -4.42 20.42 -2.27
C GLU A 4 -5.84 20.29 -1.70
N LYS A 5 -6.06 19.30 -0.83
CA LYS A 5 -7.30 19.12 -0.07
C LYS A 5 -7.02 19.21 1.41
N LYS A 6 -7.85 19.97 2.13
CA LYS A 6 -7.84 20.04 3.59
C LYS A 6 -8.76 18.96 4.16
N ILE A 7 -8.36 18.38 5.28
CA ILE A 7 -9.14 17.38 6.00
C ILE A 7 -9.06 17.68 7.49
N ASN A 8 -10.20 17.66 8.19
CA ASN A 8 -10.22 17.78 9.64
C ASN A 8 -10.20 16.37 10.21
N THR A 9 -9.17 16.05 10.99
CA THR A 9 -9.01 14.71 11.56
C THR A 9 -9.60 14.63 12.96
N GLU A 10 -10.09 13.45 13.30
CA GLU A 10 -10.41 13.09 14.68
C GLU A 10 -9.19 12.48 15.38
N PHE A 11 -9.30 12.28 16.69
CA PHE A 11 -8.25 11.62 17.45
C PHE A 11 -8.09 10.15 17.03
N ARG A 12 -6.88 9.76 16.59
CA ARG A 12 -6.56 8.37 16.16
C ARG A 12 -7.56 7.82 15.14
N ALA A 13 -7.68 8.50 14.01
CA ALA A 13 -8.69 8.20 13.01
C ALA A 13 -8.08 7.64 11.72
N CYS A 14 -8.80 6.69 11.13
CA CYS A 14 -8.60 6.20 9.77
C CYS A 14 -9.76 6.73 8.92
N MET A 15 -9.47 7.54 7.91
CA MET A 15 -10.48 8.23 7.11
C MET A 15 -10.25 7.90 5.64
N SER A 16 -11.25 7.34 4.95
CA SER A 16 -11.13 7.13 3.51
C SER A 16 -11.15 8.48 2.78
N ILE A 17 -10.15 8.71 1.94
CA ILE A 17 -10.05 9.86 1.04
C ILE A 17 -10.27 9.45 -0.42
N THR A 18 -10.69 8.21 -0.68
CA THR A 18 -10.89 7.67 -2.03
C THR A 18 -11.87 8.50 -2.85
N ALA A 19 -12.99 8.94 -2.24
CA ALA A 19 -13.99 9.76 -2.92
C ALA A 19 -13.41 11.13 -3.31
N ASP A 20 -12.73 11.82 -2.38
CA ASP A 20 -12.10 13.11 -2.65
C ASP A 20 -11.08 13.04 -3.81
N VAL A 21 -10.33 11.95 -3.91
CA VAL A 21 -9.35 11.73 -4.98
C VAL A 21 -10.04 11.39 -6.30
N ASN A 22 -11.13 10.61 -6.28
CA ASN A 22 -11.92 10.34 -7.47
C ASN A 22 -12.55 11.61 -8.05
N ASP A 23 -13.06 12.51 -7.21
CA ASP A 23 -13.61 13.79 -7.66
C ASP A 23 -12.53 14.63 -8.37
N ILE A 24 -11.31 14.71 -7.81
CA ILE A 24 -10.17 15.38 -8.44
C ILE A 24 -9.80 14.72 -9.77
N LEU A 25 -9.84 13.39 -9.83
CA LEU A 25 -9.55 12.65 -11.05
C LEU A 25 -10.57 12.94 -12.15
N GLU A 26 -11.87 12.93 -11.81
CA GLU A 26 -12.95 13.27 -12.73
C GLU A 26 -12.81 14.71 -13.26
N GLU A 27 -12.55 15.67 -12.37
CA GLU A 27 -12.28 17.08 -12.74
C GLU A 27 -11.07 17.23 -13.68
N SER A 28 -10.05 16.39 -13.53
CA SER A 28 -8.83 16.45 -14.35
C SER A 28 -9.04 15.97 -15.79
N GLY A 29 -10.02 15.09 -16.03
CA GLY A 29 -10.28 14.46 -17.33
C GLY A 29 -9.20 13.46 -17.81
N VAL A 30 -8.14 13.22 -17.03
CA VAL A 30 -7.03 12.33 -17.41
C VAL A 30 -7.51 10.89 -17.49
N GLN A 31 -7.21 10.22 -18.60
CA GLN A 31 -7.65 8.85 -18.85
C GLN A 31 -6.61 7.80 -18.44
N GLU A 32 -5.33 8.06 -18.68
CA GLU A 32 -4.22 7.15 -18.41
C GLU A 32 -3.08 7.92 -17.73
N GLY A 33 -2.54 7.38 -16.64
CA GLY A 33 -1.50 8.08 -15.89
C GLY A 33 -1.27 7.58 -14.48
N PHE A 34 -0.69 8.43 -13.64
CA PHE A 34 -0.51 8.19 -12.21
C PHE A 34 -1.26 9.22 -11.39
N CYS A 35 -1.79 8.77 -10.26
CA CYS A 35 -2.28 9.60 -9.18
C CYS A 35 -1.35 9.41 -7.99
N VAL A 36 -0.53 10.40 -7.70
CA VAL A 36 0.38 10.41 -6.54
C VAL A 36 -0.26 11.19 -5.42
N ILE A 37 -0.44 10.56 -4.27
CA ILE A 37 -0.98 11.19 -3.07
C ILE A 37 0.16 11.37 -2.08
N SER A 38 0.25 12.55 -1.47
CA SER A 38 1.24 12.84 -0.43
C SER A 38 0.62 13.53 0.78
N VAL A 39 1.04 13.11 1.96
CA VAL A 39 0.64 13.66 3.26
C VAL A 39 1.84 14.43 3.82
N PRO A 40 1.86 15.78 3.76
CA PRO A 40 2.96 16.60 4.25
C PRO A 40 2.89 16.77 5.78
N HIS A 41 2.67 15.68 6.51
CA HIS A 41 2.53 15.64 7.97
C HIS A 41 3.29 14.44 8.52
N THR A 42 4.24 14.68 9.42
CA THR A 42 5.12 13.66 9.97
C THR A 42 4.48 12.78 11.04
N THR A 43 3.24 13.09 11.44
CA THR A 43 2.45 12.33 12.43
C THR A 43 1.14 11.81 11.83
N ALA A 44 1.08 11.70 10.50
CA ALA A 44 0.01 11.05 9.76
C ALA A 44 0.61 10.22 8.61
N GLY A 45 -0.17 9.31 8.04
CA GLY A 45 0.26 8.44 6.94
C GLY A 45 -0.86 8.10 5.98
N LEU A 46 -0.54 7.24 5.01
CA LEU A 46 -1.50 6.68 4.06
C LEU A 46 -1.47 5.16 4.12
N ALA A 47 -2.63 4.54 3.90
CA ALA A 47 -2.73 3.10 3.71
C ALA A 47 -3.67 2.80 2.54
N ILE A 48 -3.34 1.78 1.74
CA ILE A 48 -4.29 1.16 0.81
C ILE A 48 -4.73 -0.15 1.43
N THR A 49 -5.98 -0.20 1.89
CA THR A 49 -6.53 -1.35 2.62
C THR A 49 -8.04 -1.42 2.45
N SER A 50 -8.67 -2.41 3.09
CA SER A 50 -10.12 -2.51 3.13
C SER A 50 -10.72 -1.34 3.91
N PHE A 51 -11.64 -0.60 3.28
CA PHE A 51 -12.26 0.59 3.87
C PHE A 51 -13.78 0.46 4.09
N TRP A 52 -14.40 -0.62 3.60
CA TRP A 52 -15.85 -0.80 3.61
C TRP A 52 -16.45 -1.00 5.00
N ASP A 53 -15.73 -1.67 5.89
CA ASP A 53 -16.14 -1.87 7.27
C ASP A 53 -15.33 -0.94 8.19
N PRO A 54 -15.96 0.09 8.80
CA PRO A 54 -15.28 0.96 9.76
C PRO A 54 -14.65 0.21 10.94
N ARG A 55 -15.13 -1.00 11.27
CA ARG A 55 -14.53 -1.84 12.31
C ARG A 55 -13.15 -2.36 11.91
N GLY A 56 -12.94 -2.69 10.64
CA GLY A 56 -11.62 -3.07 10.12
C GLY A 56 -10.61 -1.93 10.19
N LEU A 57 -11.06 -0.69 9.98
CA LEU A 57 -10.22 0.49 10.18
C LEU A 57 -9.87 0.73 11.66
N ALA A 58 -10.79 0.39 12.58
CA ALA A 58 -10.51 0.43 14.01
C ALA A 58 -9.52 -0.68 14.43
N ASP A 59 -9.61 -1.86 13.83
CA ASP A 59 -8.64 -2.95 14.03
C ASP A 59 -7.25 -2.58 13.52
N LEU A 60 -7.17 -1.91 12.37
CA LEU A 60 -5.92 -1.37 11.85
C LEU A 60 -5.26 -0.42 12.85
N MET A 61 -6.01 0.55 13.39
CA MET A 61 -5.47 1.49 14.38
C MET A 61 -5.04 0.76 15.66
N ASP A 62 -5.82 -0.20 16.16
CA ASP A 62 -5.47 -0.97 17.34
C ASP A 62 -4.17 -1.78 17.14
N GLU A 63 -3.98 -2.40 15.98
CA GLU A 63 -2.74 -3.13 15.68
C GLU A 63 -1.53 -2.21 15.50
N ILE A 64 -1.71 -1.02 14.92
CA ILE A 64 -0.65 -0.01 14.84
C ILE A 64 -0.24 0.42 16.27
N ASP A 65 -1.20 0.67 17.15
CA ASP A 65 -0.94 1.02 18.55
C ASP A 65 -0.32 -0.13 19.35
N ARG A 66 -0.68 -1.38 19.05
CA ARG A 66 -0.08 -2.56 19.67
C ARG A 66 1.39 -2.72 19.29
N ASN A 67 1.73 -2.50 18.01
CA ASN A 67 3.10 -2.60 17.51
C ASN A 67 3.96 -1.40 17.92
N ILE A 68 3.37 -0.19 17.93
CA ILE A 68 4.06 1.07 18.22
C ILE A 68 3.29 1.83 19.31
N PRO A 69 3.42 1.41 20.59
CA PRO A 69 2.65 1.99 21.66
C PRO A 69 3.08 3.42 21.97
N THR A 70 2.09 4.27 22.18
CA THR A 70 2.27 5.58 22.81
C THR A 70 2.85 5.39 24.21
N ARG A 71 4.01 6.02 24.47
CA ARG A 71 4.73 5.90 25.74
C ARG A 71 5.51 7.17 26.05
N VAL A 72 5.66 7.47 27.33
CA VAL A 72 6.40 8.64 27.81
C VAL A 72 7.92 8.47 27.82
N SER A 73 8.44 7.32 27.37
CA SER A 73 9.88 7.04 27.31
C SER A 73 10.52 7.38 25.96
N TYR A 74 9.78 7.94 25.00
CA TYR A 74 10.39 8.50 23.78
C TYR A 74 11.24 9.74 24.12
N LYS A 75 12.34 9.93 23.39
CA LYS A 75 13.29 11.03 23.65
C LYS A 75 12.80 12.40 23.16
N HIS A 76 11.93 12.44 22.16
CA HIS A 76 11.29 13.63 21.61
C HIS A 76 9.79 13.52 21.89
N GLN A 77 9.18 14.50 22.55
CA GLN A 77 7.74 14.50 22.88
C GLN A 77 7.23 15.94 23.01
N ASP A 78 6.48 16.42 22.03
CA ASP A 78 5.65 17.62 22.18
C ASP A 78 4.23 17.28 22.71
N SER A 79 3.81 16.02 22.50
CA SER A 79 2.61 15.40 23.08
C SER A 79 2.92 13.92 23.41
N PRO A 80 2.09 13.23 24.23
CA PRO A 80 2.25 11.79 24.43
C PRO A 80 2.22 11.00 23.12
N TYR A 81 1.45 11.46 22.12
CA TYR A 81 1.20 10.79 20.84
C TYR A 81 2.17 11.22 19.74
N ASP A 82 2.67 12.44 19.79
CA ASP A 82 3.57 13.06 18.82
C ASP A 82 4.75 12.13 18.45
N ALA A 83 5.51 11.70 19.46
CA ALA A 83 6.65 10.81 19.28
C ALA A 83 6.30 9.47 18.63
N SER A 84 5.19 8.85 19.08
CA SER A 84 4.71 7.59 18.51
C SER A 84 4.17 7.80 17.10
N GLY A 85 3.53 8.93 16.84
CA GLY A 85 2.99 9.31 15.53
C GLY A 85 4.09 9.46 14.49
N HIS A 86 5.25 10.02 14.87
CA HIS A 86 6.43 10.05 14.01
C HIS A 86 6.92 8.66 13.62
N VAL A 87 7.00 7.73 14.58
CA VAL A 87 7.43 6.35 14.30
C VAL A 87 6.41 5.61 13.44
N LYS A 88 5.11 5.77 13.72
CA LYS A 88 4.01 5.18 12.94
C LYS A 88 3.98 5.70 11.50
N SER A 89 4.11 7.01 11.31
CA SER A 89 4.18 7.65 10.00
C SER A 89 5.40 7.18 9.21
N ALA A 90 6.56 7.10 9.85
CA ALA A 90 7.78 6.62 9.20
C ALA A 90 7.70 5.16 8.74
N LEU A 91 6.93 4.32 9.44
CA LEU A 91 6.74 2.90 9.08
C LEU A 91 5.63 2.69 8.05
N MET A 92 4.52 3.42 8.15
CA MET A 92 3.39 3.26 7.22
C MET A 92 3.59 4.02 5.90
N GLY A 93 4.40 5.08 5.92
CA GLY A 93 4.62 5.94 4.76
C GLY A 93 3.62 7.09 4.66
N SER A 94 4.04 8.14 3.96
CA SER A 94 3.30 9.39 3.77
C SER A 94 2.95 9.65 2.31
N SER A 95 3.11 8.67 1.43
CA SER A 95 2.76 8.77 0.02
C SER A 95 2.22 7.46 -0.54
N ALA A 96 1.35 7.54 -1.54
CA ALA A 96 0.87 6.41 -2.32
C ALA A 96 0.82 6.78 -3.82
N THR A 97 1.03 5.83 -4.71
CA THR A 97 1.07 6.07 -6.16
C THR A 97 0.14 5.11 -6.86
N LEU A 98 -1.05 5.55 -7.27
CA LEU A 98 -2.05 4.72 -7.94
C LEU A 98 -1.98 4.88 -9.46
N ILE A 99 -2.24 3.80 -10.19
CA ILE A 99 -2.43 3.87 -11.65
C ILE A 99 -3.81 4.47 -11.94
N ILE A 100 -3.88 5.32 -12.96
CA ILE A 100 -5.11 5.80 -13.60
C ILE A 100 -5.26 5.02 -14.91
N HIS A 101 -6.41 4.37 -15.08
CA HIS A 101 -6.77 3.66 -16.32
C HIS A 101 -8.24 3.88 -16.65
N GLY A 102 -8.55 4.27 -17.90
CA GLY A 102 -9.91 4.62 -18.31
C GLY A 102 -10.56 5.69 -17.43
N GLY A 103 -9.78 6.65 -16.96
CA GLY A 103 -10.24 7.74 -16.09
C GLY A 103 -10.58 7.32 -14.65
N LYS A 104 -10.14 6.14 -14.20
CA LYS A 104 -10.40 5.62 -12.86
C LYS A 104 -9.11 5.19 -12.18
N LEU A 105 -9.08 5.32 -10.85
CA LEU A 105 -8.03 4.71 -10.04
C LEU A 105 -8.11 3.18 -10.16
N VAL A 106 -6.97 2.55 -10.42
CA VAL A 106 -6.82 1.09 -10.45
C VAL A 106 -6.69 0.62 -9.00
N LEU A 107 -7.85 0.39 -8.37
CA LEU A 107 -8.00 -0.13 -7.01
C LEU A 107 -8.93 -1.34 -7.03
N GLY A 108 -8.65 -2.31 -6.16
CA GLY A 108 -9.53 -3.45 -5.93
C GLY A 108 -10.86 -3.01 -5.34
N SER A 109 -11.93 -3.77 -5.59
CA SER A 109 -13.28 -3.43 -5.11
C SER A 109 -13.36 -3.24 -3.59
N SER A 110 -12.54 -3.98 -2.81
CA SER A 110 -12.45 -3.84 -1.37
C SER A 110 -11.46 -2.76 -0.91
N GLN A 111 -10.51 -2.35 -1.77
CA GLN A 111 -9.46 -1.40 -1.41
C GLN A 111 -9.94 0.04 -1.46
N GLY A 112 -9.41 0.85 -0.55
CA GLY A 112 -9.54 2.29 -0.55
C GLY A 112 -8.26 2.95 -0.09
N LEU A 113 -8.10 4.22 -0.47
CA LEU A 113 -7.05 5.07 0.03
C LEU A 113 -7.50 5.69 1.36
N VAL A 114 -6.76 5.39 2.42
CA VAL A 114 -7.10 5.76 3.80
C VAL A 114 -6.03 6.71 4.33
N PHE A 115 -6.44 7.90 4.75
CA PHE A 115 -5.65 8.81 5.56
C PHE A 115 -5.63 8.31 7.00
N VAL A 116 -4.44 8.15 7.59
CA VAL A 116 -4.29 7.66 8.96
C VAL A 116 -3.69 8.76 9.84
N GLU A 117 -4.46 9.24 10.81
CA GLU A 117 -4.06 10.25 11.80
C GLU A 117 -3.58 9.59 13.09
N PHE A 118 -2.39 9.93 13.57
CA PHE A 118 -1.84 9.39 14.82
C PHE A 118 -1.81 10.39 15.98
N ASP A 119 -1.82 11.70 15.70
CA ASP A 119 -1.67 12.78 16.69
C ASP A 119 -2.77 13.85 16.52
N GLY A 120 -3.96 13.42 16.12
CA GLY A 120 -5.15 14.28 15.98
C GLY A 120 -5.78 14.68 17.33
N PRO A 121 -6.92 15.36 17.34
CA PRO A 121 -7.59 15.95 16.18
C PRO A 121 -6.82 17.20 15.70
N ARG A 122 -6.54 17.30 14.40
CA ARG A 122 -5.81 18.43 13.83
C ARG A 122 -6.34 18.78 12.43
N PRO A 123 -6.28 20.06 12.02
CA PRO A 123 -6.43 20.39 10.61
C PRO A 123 -5.23 19.82 9.85
N ARG A 124 -5.50 18.92 8.90
CA ARG A 124 -4.52 18.30 8.02
C ARG A 124 -4.80 18.68 6.57
N LYS A 125 -3.91 18.22 5.72
CA LYS A 125 -4.05 18.31 4.28
C LYS A 125 -3.35 17.14 3.62
N PHE A 126 -3.79 16.81 2.41
CA PHE A 126 -3.08 15.92 1.51
C PHE A 126 -3.00 16.59 0.13
N LEU A 127 -1.98 16.19 -0.61
CA LEU A 127 -1.71 16.64 -1.97
C LEU A 127 -2.05 15.50 -2.91
N VAL A 128 -2.65 15.84 -4.06
CA VAL A 128 -2.94 14.90 -5.14
C VAL A 128 -2.28 15.44 -6.39
N GLU A 129 -1.31 14.71 -6.92
CA GLU A 129 -0.67 15.00 -8.19
C GLU A 129 -1.14 14.00 -9.24
N ILE A 130 -1.76 14.52 -10.30
CA ILE A 130 -2.16 13.75 -11.47
C ILE A 130 -1.12 13.96 -12.56
N ILE A 131 -0.54 12.85 -13.01
CA ILE A 131 0.48 12.80 -14.06
C ILE A 131 -0.11 12.01 -15.23
N GLU A 132 -0.52 12.70 -16.28
CA GLU A 132 -0.95 12.04 -17.52
C GLU A 132 0.25 11.38 -18.19
N LYS A 133 0.18 10.06 -18.36
CA LYS A 133 1.27 9.28 -18.93
C LYS A 133 0.71 8.02 -19.58
N PRO A 134 0.85 7.87 -20.91
CA PRO A 134 0.54 6.62 -21.58
C PRO A 134 1.44 5.51 -21.04
N MET A 135 0.86 4.35 -20.76
CA MET A 135 1.58 3.20 -20.21
C MET A 135 1.05 1.90 -20.80
N CYS A 136 1.93 0.90 -20.88
CA CYS A 136 1.52 -0.47 -21.14
C CYS A 136 1.14 -1.10 -19.79
N ILE A 137 -0.10 -1.55 -19.64
CA ILE A 137 -0.59 -2.24 -18.44
C ILE A 137 -0.91 -3.68 -18.81
N GLU A 138 -0.24 -4.64 -18.16
CA GLU A 138 -0.55 -6.05 -18.29
C GLU A 138 -0.98 -6.64 -16.95
N LYS A 139 -1.97 -7.53 -17.01
CA LYS A 139 -2.43 -8.30 -15.85
C LYS A 139 -1.80 -9.68 -15.87
N GLU A 140 -1.15 -10.05 -14.78
CA GLU A 140 -0.61 -11.39 -14.55
C GLU A 140 -1.40 -12.11 -13.46
N ASN A 141 -1.56 -13.43 -13.60
CA ASN A 141 -2.27 -14.25 -12.61
C ASN A 141 -1.27 -15.09 -11.82
N ILE A 142 -1.60 -15.39 -10.57
CA ILE A 142 -0.78 -16.20 -9.69
C ILE A 142 -1.64 -17.12 -8.82
N GLN A 143 -1.17 -18.34 -8.61
CA GLN A 143 -1.75 -19.26 -7.63
C GLN A 143 -0.99 -19.10 -6.31
N THR A 144 -1.72 -18.80 -5.24
CA THR A 144 -1.10 -18.55 -3.94
C THR A 144 -1.37 -19.69 -2.96
N VAL A 145 -0.54 -19.76 -1.92
CA VAL A 145 -0.78 -20.60 -0.75
C VAL A 145 -1.01 -19.70 0.47
N TYR A 146 -1.77 -20.20 1.45
CA TYR A 146 -2.00 -19.48 2.70
C TYR A 146 -0.66 -19.10 3.36
N MET A 147 -0.49 -17.83 3.73
CA MET A 147 0.73 -17.29 4.33
C MET A 147 1.98 -17.59 3.47
N GLY A 148 1.82 -17.51 2.15
CA GLY A 148 2.87 -17.74 1.17
C GLY A 148 3.55 -16.44 0.73
N MET A 149 4.87 -16.50 0.50
CA MET A 149 5.63 -15.45 -0.19
C MET A 149 6.09 -15.98 -1.53
N HIS A 150 5.62 -15.35 -2.61
CA HIS A 150 5.79 -15.81 -3.97
C HIS A 150 6.68 -14.83 -4.76
N ASP A 151 7.83 -15.28 -5.24
CA ASP A 151 8.68 -14.49 -6.15
C ASP A 151 7.97 -14.33 -7.50
N ILE A 152 7.57 -13.10 -7.81
CA ILE A 152 6.92 -12.72 -9.08
C ILE A 152 7.87 -11.98 -10.02
N THR A 153 9.15 -11.88 -9.68
CA THR A 153 10.14 -11.12 -10.45
C THR A 153 10.17 -11.54 -11.92
N LYS A 154 10.10 -12.85 -12.19
CA LYS A 154 10.07 -13.35 -13.57
C LYS A 154 8.87 -12.82 -14.35
N GLY A 155 7.67 -12.85 -13.76
CA GLY A 155 6.46 -12.36 -14.41
C GLY A 155 6.53 -10.86 -14.72
N VAL A 156 7.06 -10.07 -13.78
CA VAL A 156 7.31 -8.63 -13.99
C VAL A 156 8.31 -8.40 -15.12
N CYS A 157 9.45 -9.10 -15.13
CA CYS A 157 10.46 -8.98 -16.20
C CYS A 157 9.91 -9.41 -17.57
N ASP A 158 9.06 -10.44 -17.61
CA ASP A 158 8.43 -10.88 -18.85
C ASP A 158 7.49 -9.78 -19.41
N VAL A 159 6.76 -9.04 -18.57
CA VAL A 159 5.96 -7.87 -19.00
C VAL A 159 6.87 -6.77 -19.56
N ILE A 160 7.95 -6.42 -18.86
CA ILE A 160 8.91 -5.42 -19.32
C ILE A 160 9.46 -5.80 -20.69
N ALA A 161 9.85 -7.05 -20.88
CA ALA A 161 10.35 -7.55 -22.16
C ALA A 161 9.32 -7.44 -23.29
N ARG A 162 8.05 -7.78 -23.02
CA ARG A 162 6.95 -7.67 -24.02
C ARG A 162 6.62 -6.23 -24.37
N SER A 163 6.72 -5.32 -23.40
CA SER A 163 6.44 -3.89 -23.60
C SER A 163 7.44 -3.19 -24.53
N GLY A 164 8.67 -3.72 -24.62
CA GLY A 164 9.76 -3.09 -25.38
C GLY A 164 10.38 -1.86 -24.71
N VAL A 165 9.92 -1.44 -23.53
CA VAL A 165 10.49 -0.33 -22.77
C VAL A 165 11.94 -0.66 -22.39
N LYS A 166 12.86 0.28 -22.67
CA LYS A 166 14.28 0.16 -22.33
C LYS A 166 14.64 0.94 -21.08
N ASP A 167 14.26 2.20 -21.02
CA ASP A 167 14.51 3.08 -19.88
C ASP A 167 13.20 3.71 -19.45
N GLY A 168 12.93 3.69 -18.16
CA GLY A 168 11.70 4.24 -17.59
C GLY A 168 11.33 3.61 -16.26
N ILE A 169 10.03 3.48 -16.00
CA ILE A 169 9.51 3.07 -14.70
C ILE A 169 8.56 1.88 -14.86
N CYS A 170 8.69 0.94 -13.93
CA CYS A 170 7.81 -0.20 -13.71
C CYS A 170 7.03 0.02 -12.41
N HIS A 171 5.72 0.19 -12.51
CA HIS A 171 4.81 0.25 -11.38
C HIS A 171 3.99 -1.04 -11.30
N ILE A 172 4.01 -1.69 -10.13
CA ILE A 172 3.33 -2.94 -9.88
C ILE A 172 2.25 -2.66 -8.85
N SER A 173 1.03 -3.10 -9.11
CA SER A 173 -0.09 -2.99 -8.16
C SER A 173 -0.81 -4.32 -8.03
N MET A 174 -1.32 -4.61 -6.84
CA MET A 174 -2.21 -5.74 -6.62
C MET A 174 -3.55 -5.24 -6.09
N LEU A 175 -4.64 -5.78 -6.62
CA LEU A 175 -5.99 -5.32 -6.32
C LEU A 175 -6.68 -6.16 -5.25
N HIS A 176 -5.90 -6.59 -4.26
CA HIS A 176 -6.32 -7.48 -3.18
C HIS A 176 -6.01 -6.83 -1.83
N SER A 177 -7.01 -6.67 -0.98
CA SER A 177 -6.84 -6.07 0.35
C SER A 177 -6.34 -7.04 1.41
N THR A 178 -5.94 -8.27 1.06
CA THR A 178 -5.45 -9.31 1.99
C THR A 178 -4.16 -9.97 1.48
N ALA A 179 -3.34 -9.20 0.77
CA ALA A 179 -2.04 -9.60 0.25
C ALA A 179 -1.03 -8.45 0.45
N GLY A 180 0.24 -8.65 0.11
CA GLY A 180 1.30 -7.64 0.20
C GLY A 180 2.18 -7.65 -1.06
N LEU A 181 2.78 -6.50 -1.43
CA LEU A 181 3.85 -6.43 -2.42
C LEU A 181 5.13 -5.90 -1.77
N LEU A 182 6.16 -6.74 -1.74
CA LEU A 182 7.39 -6.48 -1.00
C LEU A 182 8.62 -6.65 -1.89
N LEU A 183 9.67 -5.87 -1.61
CA LEU A 183 11.03 -6.29 -1.97
C LEU A 183 11.57 -7.17 -0.85
N ALA A 184 11.94 -8.40 -1.18
CA ALA A 184 12.46 -9.36 -0.21
C ALA A 184 13.63 -10.16 -0.80
N PRO A 185 14.45 -10.82 0.05
CA PRO A 185 15.51 -11.68 -0.45
C PRO A 185 14.98 -12.83 -1.31
N ARG A 186 15.70 -13.19 -2.37
CA ARG A 186 15.41 -14.38 -3.22
C ARG A 186 15.45 -15.70 -2.45
N ASN A 187 16.10 -15.71 -1.29
CA ASN A 187 16.21 -16.88 -0.44
C ASN A 187 14.83 -17.31 0.12
N PRO A 188 14.34 -18.52 -0.19
CA PRO A 188 13.03 -18.98 0.27
C PRO A 188 12.90 -19.10 1.80
N GLN A 189 14.01 -19.34 2.51
CA GLN A 189 14.00 -19.38 3.97
C GLN A 189 13.83 -17.98 4.56
N ALA A 190 14.56 -16.99 4.03
CA ALA A 190 14.40 -15.61 4.45
C ALA A 190 12.96 -15.11 4.23
N ALA A 191 12.33 -15.51 3.12
CA ALA A 191 10.92 -15.21 2.88
C ALA A 191 9.99 -15.83 3.95
N LYS A 192 10.23 -17.08 4.38
CA LYS A 192 9.47 -17.69 5.49
C LYS A 192 9.67 -16.96 6.81
N ASP A 193 10.88 -16.51 7.08
CA ASP A 193 11.21 -15.78 8.31
C ASP A 193 10.49 -14.41 8.31
N ILE A 194 10.50 -13.69 7.18
CA ILE A 194 9.75 -12.44 7.00
C ILE A 194 8.25 -12.65 7.21
N MET A 195 7.65 -13.68 6.59
CA MET A 195 6.23 -13.99 6.79
C MET A 195 5.92 -14.34 8.26
N THR A 196 6.84 -15.03 8.94
CA THR A 196 6.71 -15.34 10.37
C THR A 196 6.71 -14.06 11.21
N ASP A 197 7.56 -13.09 10.88
CA ASP A 197 7.61 -11.82 11.59
C ASP A 197 6.38 -10.94 11.27
N ILE A 198 5.86 -10.96 10.03
CA ILE A 198 4.58 -10.34 9.69
C ILE A 198 3.44 -10.95 10.52
N GLU A 199 3.41 -12.27 10.69
CA GLU A 199 2.41 -12.94 11.53
C GLU A 199 2.57 -12.61 13.02
N ARG A 200 3.79 -12.34 13.51
CA ARG A 200 4.00 -11.85 14.88
C ARG A 200 3.54 -10.40 15.04
N MET A 201 3.78 -9.57 14.03
CA MET A 201 3.35 -8.19 13.97
C MET A 201 1.84 -8.06 13.87
N VAL A 202 1.15 -8.99 13.20
CA VAL A 202 -0.31 -9.06 13.12
C VAL A 202 -0.77 -10.52 13.20
N PRO A 203 -0.95 -11.07 14.40
CA PRO A 203 -1.37 -12.45 14.57
C PRO A 203 -2.76 -12.68 13.99
N THR A 204 -2.94 -13.80 13.31
CA THR A 204 -4.25 -14.29 12.89
C THR A 204 -5.03 -14.73 14.12
N ARG A 205 -6.06 -13.97 14.49
CA ARG A 205 -6.83 -14.17 15.72
C ARG A 205 -8.28 -13.74 15.59
N VAL A 206 -9.13 -14.22 16.48
CA VAL A 206 -10.60 -14.12 16.37
C VAL A 206 -11.20 -12.86 17.01
N ASP A 207 -10.39 -12.07 17.72
CA ASP A 207 -10.79 -10.88 18.47
C ASP A 207 -10.74 -9.58 17.64
N PHE A 208 -10.50 -9.66 16.33
CA PHE A 208 -10.73 -8.54 15.43
C PHE A 208 -12.20 -8.10 15.47
N LYS A 209 -12.43 -6.79 15.41
CA LYS A 209 -13.78 -6.18 15.35
C LYS A 209 -14.43 -6.41 13.99
N HIS A 210 -13.63 -6.50 12.92
CA HIS A 210 -14.05 -6.85 11.58
C HIS A 210 -14.68 -8.25 11.56
N ARG A 211 -15.79 -8.38 10.84
CA ARG A 211 -16.65 -9.58 10.90
C ARG A 211 -16.62 -10.35 9.59
N GLU A 212 -15.52 -11.03 9.34
CA GLU A 212 -15.43 -12.13 8.36
C GLU A 212 -14.67 -13.31 8.99
N THR A 213 -13.48 -13.65 8.49
CA THR A 213 -12.60 -14.64 9.10
C THR A 213 -11.44 -13.93 9.81
N ALA A 214 -10.79 -14.64 10.72
CA ALA A 214 -9.58 -14.14 11.38
C ALA A 214 -8.44 -13.83 10.38
N SER A 215 -8.33 -14.64 9.32
CA SER A 215 -7.31 -14.47 8.27
C SER A 215 -7.60 -13.28 7.38
N ASP A 216 -8.87 -13.03 7.04
CA ASP A 216 -9.29 -11.87 6.25
C ASP A 216 -9.07 -10.57 7.04
N ALA A 217 -9.56 -10.50 8.28
CA ALA A 217 -9.38 -9.34 9.15
C ALA A 217 -7.90 -9.01 9.39
N GLY A 218 -7.10 -10.00 9.76
CA GLY A 218 -5.65 -9.83 9.91
C GLY A 218 -4.96 -9.50 8.58
N GLY A 219 -5.46 -10.04 7.47
CA GLY A 219 -4.97 -9.80 6.12
C GLY A 219 -5.06 -8.32 5.73
N HIS A 220 -6.17 -7.64 6.01
CA HIS A 220 -6.33 -6.20 5.76
C HIS A 220 -5.29 -5.35 6.50
N VAL A 221 -5.01 -5.68 7.76
CA VAL A 221 -4.00 -4.97 8.55
C VAL A 221 -2.60 -5.25 8.00
N LYS A 222 -2.29 -6.51 7.66
CA LYS A 222 -1.00 -6.88 7.05
C LYS A 222 -0.78 -6.14 5.72
N THR A 223 -1.80 -6.04 4.86
CA THR A 223 -1.73 -5.26 3.61
C THR A 223 -1.39 -3.79 3.87
N ALA A 224 -2.00 -3.16 4.88
CA ALA A 224 -1.70 -1.77 5.22
C ALA A 224 -0.23 -1.57 5.66
N LEU A 225 0.38 -2.58 6.29
CA LEU A 225 1.77 -2.54 6.78
C LEU A 225 2.81 -2.97 5.73
N THR A 226 2.39 -3.68 4.70
CA THR A 226 3.29 -4.31 3.69
C THR A 226 3.10 -3.76 2.29
N ASP A 227 2.19 -2.80 2.14
CA ASP A 227 1.82 -2.13 0.91
C ASP A 227 1.19 -3.06 -0.14
N SER A 228 0.50 -2.44 -1.11
CA SER A 228 -0.13 -3.09 -2.26
C SER A 228 0.48 -2.66 -3.59
N GLN A 229 1.53 -1.84 -3.54
CA GLN A 229 2.14 -1.22 -4.70
C GLN A 229 3.66 -1.18 -4.59
N LEU A 230 4.35 -1.25 -5.73
CA LEU A 230 5.80 -1.09 -5.83
C LEU A 230 6.15 -0.30 -7.09
N THR A 231 7.06 0.66 -6.98
CA THR A 231 7.59 1.41 -8.13
C THR A 231 9.08 1.19 -8.23
N LEU A 232 9.55 0.76 -9.40
CA LEU A 232 10.94 0.39 -9.67
C LEU A 232 11.38 0.97 -11.02
N THR A 233 12.68 1.17 -11.18
CA THR A 233 13.25 1.71 -12.42
C THR A 233 13.55 0.58 -13.41
N ILE A 234 13.41 0.87 -14.71
CA ILE A 234 13.85 0.04 -15.82
C ILE A 234 15.05 0.73 -16.45
N GLN A 235 16.14 -0.01 -16.68
CA GLN A 235 17.32 0.48 -17.39
C GLN A 235 17.82 -0.61 -18.34
N ASP A 236 18.14 -0.24 -19.59
CA ASP A 236 18.58 -1.18 -20.64
C ASP A 236 17.61 -2.39 -20.84
N GLY A 237 16.33 -2.18 -20.54
CA GLY A 237 15.27 -3.20 -20.59
C GLY A 237 15.31 -4.19 -19.43
N GLN A 238 16.06 -3.90 -18.36
CA GLN A 238 16.14 -4.70 -17.14
C GLN A 238 15.47 -3.96 -15.98
N LEU A 239 14.75 -4.72 -15.14
CA LEU A 239 14.25 -4.20 -13.87
C LEU A 239 15.42 -3.97 -12.90
N MET A 240 15.57 -2.75 -12.40
CA MET A 240 16.64 -2.40 -11.49
C MET A 240 16.36 -2.95 -10.08
N LEU A 241 17.06 -4.01 -9.73
CA LEU A 241 17.02 -4.68 -8.44
C LEU A 241 18.44 -5.03 -8.00
N GLY A 242 18.68 -5.07 -6.68
CA GLY A 242 19.88 -5.70 -6.14
C GLY A 242 19.91 -7.21 -6.46
N GLU A 243 21.12 -7.79 -6.54
CA GLU A 243 21.32 -9.19 -6.94
C GLU A 243 20.47 -10.18 -6.12
N GLU A 244 20.39 -9.95 -4.81
CA GLU A 244 19.63 -10.79 -3.87
C GLU A 244 18.18 -10.36 -3.69
N GLN A 245 17.72 -9.28 -4.35
CA GLN A 245 16.34 -8.78 -4.23
C GLN A 245 15.40 -9.46 -5.23
N ALA A 246 14.19 -9.72 -4.76
CA ALA A 246 13.05 -10.17 -5.56
C ALA A 246 11.84 -9.25 -5.32
N VAL A 247 11.00 -9.14 -6.35
CA VAL A 247 9.63 -8.66 -6.20
C VAL A 247 8.78 -9.83 -5.70
N VAL A 248 8.19 -9.68 -4.52
CA VAL A 248 7.47 -10.75 -3.83
C VAL A 248 6.01 -10.38 -3.59
N PHE A 249 5.12 -11.27 -3.98
CA PHE A 249 3.71 -11.25 -3.63
C PHE A 249 3.50 -12.07 -2.34
N ALA A 250 3.07 -11.42 -1.26
CA ALA A 250 2.75 -12.07 0.00
C ALA A 250 1.23 -12.31 0.10
N GLU A 251 0.80 -13.55 0.31
CA GLU A 251 -0.62 -13.91 0.48
C GLU A 251 -0.94 -14.11 1.96
N TYR A 252 -1.98 -13.45 2.47
CA TYR A 252 -2.39 -13.56 3.88
C TYR A 252 -3.70 -14.34 4.09
N ASP A 253 -4.53 -14.47 3.06
CA ASP A 253 -5.87 -15.07 3.16
C ASP A 253 -6.09 -16.15 2.07
N GLY A 254 -5.01 -16.81 1.67
CA GLY A 254 -4.99 -17.89 0.68
C GLY A 254 -5.44 -19.25 1.25
N PRO A 255 -5.33 -20.33 0.46
CA PRO A 255 -4.93 -20.35 -0.95
C PRO A 255 -6.05 -19.77 -1.83
N ARG A 256 -5.72 -18.81 -2.71
CA ARG A 256 -6.67 -18.21 -3.65
C ARG A 256 -5.99 -17.90 -4.99
N PRO A 257 -6.70 -17.94 -6.12
CA PRO A 257 -6.20 -17.35 -7.35
C PRO A 257 -6.13 -15.83 -7.16
N ARG A 258 -4.95 -15.25 -7.39
CA ARG A 258 -4.69 -13.82 -7.32
C ARG A 258 -4.20 -13.29 -8.65
N ASN A 259 -4.07 -11.98 -8.71
CA ASN A 259 -3.52 -11.27 -9.85
C ASN A 259 -2.82 -10.00 -9.40
N TYR A 260 -1.92 -9.53 -10.23
CA TYR A 260 -1.23 -8.25 -10.10
C TYR A 260 -1.15 -7.61 -11.48
N PHE A 261 -1.01 -6.29 -11.48
CA PHE A 261 -0.90 -5.47 -12.68
C PHE A 261 0.50 -4.88 -12.73
N VAL A 262 1.09 -4.92 -13.92
CA VAL A 262 2.40 -4.34 -14.20
C VAL A 262 2.20 -3.26 -15.24
N ALA A 263 2.40 -2.01 -14.82
CA ALA A 263 2.36 -0.83 -15.66
C ALA A 263 3.79 -0.36 -15.95
N VAL A 264 4.14 -0.24 -17.23
CA VAL A 264 5.46 0.21 -17.68
C VAL A 264 5.33 1.38 -18.62
N TYR A 265 6.22 2.35 -18.46
CA TYR A 265 6.25 3.57 -19.26
C TYR A 265 7.68 4.10 -19.37
N THR A 266 7.94 4.82 -20.46
CA THR A 266 9.21 5.51 -20.66
C THR A 266 9.21 6.82 -19.90
N ASP A 267 10.34 7.23 -19.34
CA ASP A 267 10.50 8.59 -18.79
C ASP A 267 10.33 9.66 -19.87
#